data_AF-A0A9J6FPJ7-F1
#
_entry.id   AF-A0A9J6FPJ7-F1
#
_cell.length_a   1.000
_cell.length_b   1.000
_cell.length_c   1.000
_cell.angle_alpha   90.00
_cell.angle_beta   90.00
_cell.angle_gamma   90.00
#
_symmetry.space_group_name_H-M   'P 1'
#
loop_
_entity.id
_entity.type
_entity.pdbx_description
1 polymer ?
#
loop_
_entity_poly.entity_id
_entity_poly.type
_entity_poly.pdbx_seq_one_letter_code
_entity_poly.pdbx_strand_id
1 'polypeptide(L)'
;MDADYLTPEQVGVRRGNNRNSLCFVHSNARSARNKEEEILALHASFGFDPDVLMITEPWYQNGLEVLKSPGYTTYFLNRASQRGGGVLLMIENTINCSIVESRSAITCDYEILTVQYGNTVFCVLYRPPNGNHRTFMSFLDDYLGWINDCNHQLILGGDLNIDLLTIASLQTELCRCLMSNGFRNVINAATRVCGTSATLIDVFITNIIDSNLRSGIVIAAISDHLLIFIVVKNLYTTPVTQNIPINIRDINARSLEIFRLEIMGTYWSEVRQITDPEIAYDCFYEKFKTVYDRCFPYKTIKRALNEKNPG
;
A
#
# COMPACT_ATOMS: atom_id res chain seq x y z
N MET A 1 17.56 13.60 -1.95
CA MET A 1 16.37 14.44 -1.70
C MET A 1 16.29 14.60 -0.21
N ASP A 2 16.43 15.81 0.29
CA ASP A 2 16.38 16.10 1.72
C ASP A 2 15.03 15.66 2.30
N ALA A 3 15.06 15.19 3.53
CA ALA A 3 13.86 14.86 4.27
C ALA A 3 13.02 16.11 4.50
N ASP A 4 11.87 16.17 3.88
CA ASP A 4 10.93 17.28 4.03
C ASP A 4 10.18 17.12 5.36
N TYR A 5 10.81 17.60 6.43
CA TYR A 5 10.13 17.89 7.69
C TYR A 5 9.28 19.16 7.50
N LEU A 6 7.97 19.02 7.65
CA LEU A 6 6.99 20.07 7.35
C LEU A 6 6.07 20.35 8.53
N THR A 7 5.63 21.59 8.68
CA THR A 7 4.49 21.90 9.56
C THR A 7 3.19 21.40 8.92
N PRO A 8 2.12 21.16 9.71
CA PRO A 8 0.81 20.80 9.17
C PRO A 8 0.31 21.74 8.05
N GLU A 9 0.48 23.06 8.22
CA GLU A 9 0.12 24.07 7.22
C GLU A 9 0.90 23.89 5.90
N GLN A 10 2.21 23.59 5.99
CA GLN A 10 3.04 23.34 4.80
C GLN A 10 2.60 22.09 4.04
N VAL A 11 2.11 21.06 4.73
CA VAL A 11 1.48 19.90 4.07
C VAL A 11 0.25 20.35 3.29
N GLY A 12 -0.56 21.26 3.84
CA GLY A 12 -1.75 21.80 3.18
C GLY A 12 -1.42 22.56 1.91
N VAL A 13 -0.40 23.42 1.97
CA VAL A 13 0.15 24.09 0.79
C VAL A 13 0.63 23.08 -0.26
N ARG A 14 1.26 21.98 0.17
CA ARG A 14 1.75 20.92 -0.74
C ARG A 14 0.64 20.08 -1.37
N ARG A 15 -0.46 19.83 -0.67
CA ARG A 15 -1.65 19.20 -1.25
C ARG A 15 -2.24 20.11 -2.31
N GLY A 16 -2.36 21.40 -2.01
CA GLY A 16 -3.02 22.40 -2.85
C GLY A 16 -4.52 22.13 -2.99
N ASN A 17 -5.21 22.96 -3.78
CA ASN A 17 -6.68 22.85 -3.96
C ASN A 17 -7.11 21.74 -4.93
N ASN A 18 -6.19 20.84 -5.31
CA ASN A 18 -6.42 19.90 -6.39
C ASN A 18 -7.24 18.68 -5.91
N ARG A 19 -8.53 18.68 -6.23
CA ARG A 19 -9.45 17.55 -5.96
C ARG A 19 -9.14 16.28 -6.77
N ASN A 20 -8.03 16.23 -7.51
CA ASN A 20 -7.57 15.05 -8.24
C ASN A 20 -6.48 14.26 -7.49
N SER A 21 -6.13 14.62 -6.25
CA SER A 21 -5.17 13.88 -5.43
C SER A 21 -5.77 13.45 -4.10
N LEU A 22 -5.39 12.27 -3.63
CA LEU A 22 -5.70 11.77 -2.29
C LEU A 22 -4.52 11.96 -1.36
N CYS A 23 -4.77 12.43 -0.15
CA CYS A 23 -3.84 12.64 0.94
C CYS A 23 -4.05 11.59 2.03
N PHE A 24 -3.00 10.83 2.30
CA PHE A 24 -2.94 9.82 3.34
C PHE A 24 -2.03 10.33 4.45
N VAL A 25 -2.46 10.18 5.69
CA VAL A 25 -1.66 10.49 6.88
C VAL A 25 -1.59 9.25 7.74
N HIS A 26 -0.39 8.87 8.17
CA HIS A 26 -0.21 7.79 9.14
C HIS A 26 0.29 8.35 10.48
N SER A 27 -0.24 7.78 11.56
CA SER A 27 0.12 8.09 12.94
C SER A 27 0.20 6.81 13.77
N ASN A 28 1.33 6.58 14.44
CA ASN A 28 1.33 5.70 15.60
C ASN A 28 0.85 6.49 16.83
N ALA A 29 -0.36 6.18 17.29
CA ALA A 29 -1.00 6.96 18.36
C ALA A 29 -0.52 6.63 19.77
N ARG A 30 0.01 5.42 19.97
CA ARG A 30 0.30 4.85 21.29
C ARG A 30 -0.82 5.16 22.29
N SER A 31 -1.98 4.54 22.08
CA SER A 31 -3.23 4.78 22.82
C SER A 31 -4.08 5.95 22.29
N ALA A 32 -4.53 5.86 21.03
CA ALA A 32 -5.51 6.81 20.47
C ALA A 32 -6.74 7.02 21.38
N ARG A 33 -7.21 5.95 22.05
CA ARG A 33 -8.32 6.00 23.00
C ARG A 33 -8.24 7.12 24.05
N ASN A 34 -7.04 7.50 24.47
CA ASN A 34 -6.85 8.52 25.51
C ASN A 34 -6.53 9.90 24.94
N LYS A 35 -6.50 10.04 23.60
CA LYS A 35 -5.97 11.21 22.87
C LYS A 35 -6.89 11.63 21.72
N GLU A 36 -8.17 11.28 21.78
CA GLU A 36 -9.10 11.56 20.67
C GLU A 36 -9.19 13.06 20.36
N GLU A 37 -9.29 13.90 21.39
CA GLU A 37 -9.30 15.36 21.24
C GLU A 37 -8.00 15.88 20.61
N GLU A 38 -6.85 15.32 20.99
CA GLU A 38 -5.54 15.70 20.43
C GLU A 38 -5.45 15.31 18.95
N ILE A 39 -5.94 14.12 18.58
CA ILE A 39 -6.00 13.65 17.19
C ILE A 39 -6.88 14.59 16.35
N LEU A 40 -8.07 14.93 16.85
CA LEU A 40 -8.98 15.83 16.14
C LEU A 40 -8.44 17.26 16.03
N ALA A 41 -7.83 17.79 17.09
CA ALA A 41 -7.21 19.11 17.08
C ALA A 41 -6.01 19.17 16.12
N LEU A 42 -5.20 18.10 16.10
CA LEU A 42 -4.10 17.96 15.18
C LEU A 42 -4.59 17.93 13.72
N HIS A 43 -5.66 17.20 13.40
CA HIS A 43 -6.25 17.24 12.06
C HIS A 43 -6.68 18.66 11.67
N ALA A 44 -7.33 19.38 12.56
CA ALA A 44 -7.71 20.77 12.30
C ALA A 44 -6.51 21.68 12.00
N SER A 45 -5.34 21.39 12.58
CA SER A 45 -4.11 22.19 12.37
C SER A 45 -3.53 22.09 10.96
N PHE A 46 -3.89 21.07 10.18
CA PHE A 46 -3.43 20.94 8.78
C PHE A 46 -4.01 22.03 7.87
N GLY A 47 -5.11 22.68 8.27
CA GLY A 47 -5.85 23.61 7.43
C GLY A 47 -6.60 22.91 6.27
N PHE A 48 -6.62 21.58 6.26
CA PHE A 48 -7.38 20.73 5.36
C PHE A 48 -7.65 19.38 6.04
N ASP A 49 -8.68 18.68 5.58
CA ASP A 49 -9.02 17.34 6.06
C ASP A 49 -8.30 16.26 5.22
N PRO A 50 -7.47 15.37 5.81
CA PRO A 50 -6.87 14.25 5.09
C PRO A 50 -7.92 13.31 4.50
N ASP A 51 -7.71 12.79 3.30
CA ASP A 51 -8.68 11.88 2.67
C ASP A 51 -8.72 10.51 3.38
N VAL A 52 -7.55 10.06 3.86
CA VAL A 52 -7.40 8.81 4.59
C VAL A 52 -6.45 9.00 5.76
N LEU A 53 -6.90 8.62 6.96
CA LEU A 53 -6.08 8.55 8.15
C LEU A 53 -5.83 7.09 8.53
N MET A 54 -4.56 6.76 8.72
CA MET A 54 -4.07 5.43 9.07
C MET A 54 -3.50 5.46 10.49
N ILE A 55 -4.12 4.74 11.42
CA ILE A 55 -3.69 4.72 12.82
C ILE A 55 -3.21 3.32 13.19
N THR A 56 -1.98 3.25 13.70
CA THR A 56 -1.47 2.08 14.42
C THR A 56 -1.52 2.32 15.92
N GLU A 57 -1.67 1.25 16.69
CA GLU A 57 -1.77 1.30 18.16
C GLU A 57 -2.89 2.21 18.73
N PRO A 58 -4.14 2.10 18.24
CA PRO A 58 -5.25 2.88 18.75
C PRO A 58 -5.71 2.43 20.15
N TRP A 59 -5.50 1.15 20.50
CA TRP A 59 -5.81 0.54 21.81
C TRP A 59 -7.29 0.54 22.20
N TYR A 60 -8.19 0.51 21.21
CA TYR A 60 -9.62 0.28 21.45
C TYR A 60 -9.88 -1.20 21.77
N GLN A 61 -10.79 -1.45 22.72
CA GLN A 61 -11.17 -2.81 23.13
C GLN A 61 -12.53 -3.22 22.54
N ASN A 62 -13.45 -2.27 22.40
CA ASN A 62 -14.81 -2.51 21.90
C ASN A 62 -15.10 -1.59 20.70
N GLY A 63 -15.83 -2.10 19.70
CA GLY A 63 -16.19 -1.35 18.49
C GLY A 63 -17.08 -0.12 18.71
N LEU A 64 -17.72 -0.01 19.89
CA LEU A 64 -18.56 1.13 20.25
C LEU A 64 -17.75 2.38 20.62
N GLU A 65 -16.50 2.21 21.07
CA GLU A 65 -15.63 3.29 21.57
C GLU A 65 -14.58 3.73 20.54
N VAL A 66 -14.66 3.26 19.29
CA VAL A 66 -13.66 3.57 18.26
C VAL A 66 -13.79 5.02 17.81
N LEU A 67 -12.65 5.67 17.52
CA LEU A 67 -12.57 7.02 16.98
C LEU A 67 -13.53 7.23 15.80
N LYS A 68 -14.37 8.24 15.92
CA LYS A 68 -15.31 8.67 14.88
C LYS A 68 -15.16 10.16 14.66
N SER A 69 -15.20 10.57 13.40
CA SER A 69 -15.25 11.97 13.01
C SER A 69 -16.36 12.15 11.96
N PRO A 70 -17.17 13.22 12.04
CA PRO A 70 -18.12 13.55 10.99
C PRO A 70 -17.44 13.59 9.61
N GLY A 71 -18.09 13.02 8.60
CA GLY A 71 -17.53 12.97 7.24
C GLY A 71 -16.60 11.79 6.96
N TYR A 72 -16.31 10.95 7.96
CA TYR A 72 -15.47 9.77 7.81
C TYR A 72 -16.20 8.46 8.13
N THR A 73 -15.82 7.41 7.40
CA THR A 73 -16.12 6.03 7.72
C THR A 73 -14.90 5.39 8.37
N THR A 74 -15.08 4.84 9.58
CA THR A 74 -14.00 4.19 10.32
C THR A 74 -14.05 2.67 10.16
N TYR A 75 -12.97 2.10 9.64
CA TYR A 75 -12.68 0.66 9.64
C TYR A 75 -11.64 0.36 10.71
N PHE A 76 -11.77 -0.74 11.43
CA PHE A 76 -10.83 -1.07 12.50
C PHE A 76 -10.71 -2.57 12.71
N LEU A 77 -9.56 -2.99 13.24
CA LEU A 77 -9.36 -4.28 13.86
C LEU A 77 -8.69 -4.08 15.22
N ASN A 78 -9.26 -4.69 16.26
CA ASN A 78 -8.79 -4.57 17.64
C ASN A 78 -8.39 -5.94 18.19
N ARG A 79 -7.40 -5.99 19.09
CA ARG A 79 -7.06 -7.21 19.81
C ARG A 79 -8.17 -7.57 20.80
N ALA A 80 -8.58 -8.84 20.83
CA ALA A 80 -9.66 -9.29 21.73
C ALA A 80 -9.22 -9.42 23.20
N SER A 81 -7.97 -9.82 23.46
CA SER A 81 -7.55 -10.32 24.78
C SER A 81 -6.34 -9.61 25.39
N GLN A 82 -5.75 -8.65 24.68
CA GLN A 82 -4.53 -7.96 25.13
C GLN A 82 -4.73 -6.45 25.14
N ARG A 83 -4.12 -5.78 26.12
CA ARG A 83 -3.99 -4.33 26.13
C ARG A 83 -2.94 -3.93 25.09
N GLY A 84 -3.28 -2.92 24.29
CA GLY A 84 -2.37 -2.41 23.27
C GLY A 84 -2.54 -3.04 21.90
N GLY A 85 -2.04 -2.37 20.87
CA GLY A 85 -2.22 -2.76 19.46
C GLY A 85 -3.57 -2.33 18.89
N GLY A 86 -3.94 -2.98 17.80
CA GLY A 86 -5.01 -2.60 16.90
C GLY A 86 -4.51 -1.77 15.72
N VAL A 87 -5.35 -1.72 14.68
CA VAL A 87 -5.15 -0.89 13.51
C VAL A 87 -6.48 -0.28 13.06
N LEU A 88 -6.44 0.92 12.51
CA LEU A 88 -7.63 1.69 12.19
C LEU A 88 -7.41 2.54 10.93
N LEU A 89 -8.41 2.58 10.05
CA LEU A 89 -8.50 3.46 8.89
C LEU A 89 -9.72 4.36 9.05
N MET A 90 -9.54 5.68 9.00
CA MET A 90 -10.65 6.63 8.80
C MET A 90 -10.58 7.15 7.38
N ILE A 91 -11.64 6.96 6.62
CA ILE A 91 -11.69 7.28 5.19
C ILE A 91 -12.83 8.25 4.95
N GLU A 92 -12.57 9.34 4.21
CA GLU A 92 -13.61 10.31 3.86
C GLU A 92 -14.78 9.59 3.17
N ASN A 93 -16.03 9.92 3.55
CA ASN A 93 -17.25 9.25 3.10
C ASN A 93 -17.47 9.30 1.57
N THR A 94 -16.77 10.18 0.86
CA THR A 94 -16.81 10.26 -0.60
C THR A 94 -16.03 9.13 -1.27
N ILE A 95 -15.14 8.45 -0.53
CA ILE A 95 -14.27 7.37 -0.99
C ILE A 95 -14.88 6.03 -0.57
N ASN A 96 -15.61 5.42 -1.51
CA ASN A 96 -16.31 4.17 -1.27
C ASN A 96 -15.36 2.96 -1.30
N CYS A 97 -14.87 2.56 -0.12
CA CYS A 97 -13.99 1.41 0.06
C CYS A 97 -14.75 0.16 0.53
N SER A 98 -14.26 -1.01 0.12
CA SER A 98 -14.68 -2.30 0.69
C SER A 98 -13.54 -2.95 1.46
N ILE A 99 -13.82 -3.48 2.65
CA ILE A 99 -12.84 -4.27 3.41
C ILE A 99 -12.46 -5.54 2.63
N VAL A 100 -11.17 -5.86 2.61
CA VAL A 100 -10.66 -7.13 2.07
C VAL A 100 -10.38 -8.04 3.25
N GLU A 101 -11.41 -8.76 3.70
CA GLU A 101 -11.35 -9.60 4.91
C GLU A 101 -10.26 -10.66 4.82
N SER A 102 -10.09 -11.28 3.65
CA SER A 102 -9.05 -12.30 3.40
C SER A 102 -7.61 -11.76 3.45
N ARG A 103 -7.46 -10.43 3.52
CA ARG A 103 -6.18 -9.72 3.60
C ARG A 103 -6.12 -8.78 4.81
N SER A 104 -6.97 -9.03 5.80
CA SER A 104 -7.00 -8.28 7.06
C SER A 104 -6.89 -9.27 8.22
N ALA A 105 -5.99 -9.02 9.17
CA ALA A 105 -5.69 -9.97 10.24
C ALA A 105 -5.08 -9.27 11.45
N ILE A 106 -5.30 -9.85 12.63
CA ILE A 106 -4.55 -9.56 13.86
C ILE A 106 -3.87 -10.85 14.30
N THR A 107 -2.54 -10.78 14.43
CA THR A 107 -1.71 -11.88 14.93
C THR A 107 -0.76 -11.35 16.01
N CYS A 108 0.05 -12.22 16.60
CA CYS A 108 1.14 -11.78 17.48
C CYS A 108 2.31 -11.15 16.72
N ASP A 109 2.43 -11.41 15.42
CA ASP A 109 3.59 -11.05 14.61
C ASP A 109 3.32 -9.80 13.74
N TYR A 110 2.07 -9.56 13.39
CA TYR A 110 1.62 -8.41 12.61
C TYR A 110 0.10 -8.19 12.73
N GLU A 111 -0.32 -6.98 12.43
CA GLU A 111 -1.70 -6.55 12.40
C GLU A 111 -1.91 -5.71 11.15
N ILE A 112 -2.86 -6.11 10.31
CA ILE A 112 -3.13 -5.44 9.05
C ILE A 112 -4.63 -5.28 8.84
N LEU A 113 -5.03 -4.10 8.39
CA LEU A 113 -6.36 -3.82 7.91
C LEU A 113 -6.27 -3.32 6.48
N THR A 114 -6.92 -4.04 5.57
CA THR A 114 -6.87 -3.80 4.13
C THR A 114 -8.26 -3.42 3.61
N VAL A 115 -8.32 -2.35 2.83
CA VAL A 115 -9.52 -1.96 2.08
C VAL A 115 -9.16 -1.72 0.62
N GLN A 116 -10.15 -1.87 -0.27
CA GLN A 116 -10.00 -1.68 -1.69
C GLN A 116 -10.92 -0.55 -2.19
N TYR A 117 -10.35 0.33 -3.02
CA TYR A 117 -11.01 1.40 -3.73
C TYR A 117 -10.69 1.31 -5.23
N GLY A 118 -11.62 0.76 -6.01
CA GLY A 118 -11.39 0.47 -7.43
C GLY A 118 -10.22 -0.49 -7.62
N ASN A 119 -9.15 -0.04 -8.29
CA ASN A 119 -7.91 -0.81 -8.47
C ASN A 119 -6.81 -0.48 -7.44
N THR A 120 -7.13 0.35 -6.45
CA THR A 120 -6.17 0.78 -5.42
C THR A 120 -6.51 0.09 -4.10
N VAL A 121 -5.47 -0.36 -3.41
CA VAL A 121 -5.55 -0.96 -2.08
C VAL A 121 -4.93 0.01 -1.09
N PHE A 122 -5.68 0.31 -0.03
CA PHE A 122 -5.18 1.03 1.13
C PHE A 122 -5.03 0.02 2.26
N CYS A 123 -3.90 0.03 2.94
CA CYS A 123 -3.77 -0.75 4.15
C CYS A 123 -2.95 -0.05 5.22
N VAL A 124 -3.32 -0.34 6.46
CA VAL A 124 -2.55 0.05 7.63
C VAL A 124 -1.92 -1.21 8.22
N LEU A 125 -0.61 -1.19 8.43
CA LEU A 125 0.16 -2.33 8.91
C LEU A 125 0.91 -1.95 10.19
N TYR A 126 0.77 -2.78 11.22
CA TYR A 126 1.55 -2.68 12.44
C TYR A 126 2.30 -3.99 12.67
N ARG A 127 3.61 -3.91 12.88
CA ARG A 127 4.41 -5.03 13.35
C ARG A 127 4.81 -4.80 14.81
N PRO A 128 4.31 -5.59 15.76
CA PRO A 128 4.78 -5.54 17.14
C PRO A 128 6.30 -5.78 17.21
N PRO A 129 7.05 -5.07 18.07
CA PRO A 129 8.51 -5.19 18.13
C PRO A 129 9.00 -6.59 18.47
N ASN A 130 8.22 -7.32 19.28
CA ASN A 130 8.52 -8.68 19.72
C ASN A 130 7.96 -9.78 18.79
N GLY A 131 7.31 -9.39 17.68
CA GLY A 131 6.76 -10.33 16.70
C GLY A 131 7.85 -11.08 15.93
N ASN A 132 7.56 -12.32 15.53
CA ASN A 132 8.47 -13.14 14.76
C ASN A 132 8.75 -12.52 13.38
N HIS A 133 10.00 -12.15 13.14
CA HIS A 133 10.40 -11.50 11.89
C HIS A 133 10.23 -12.39 10.67
N ARG A 134 10.48 -13.71 10.76
CA ARG A 134 10.31 -14.63 9.61
C ARG A 134 8.84 -14.78 9.22
N THR A 135 7.94 -14.92 10.20
CA THR A 135 6.50 -14.94 9.93
C THR A 135 6.07 -13.65 9.24
N PHE A 136 6.52 -12.50 9.76
CA PHE A 136 6.22 -11.20 9.17
C PHE A 136 6.74 -11.05 7.74
N MET A 137 8.00 -11.41 7.49
CA MET A 137 8.60 -11.29 6.16
C MET A 137 7.93 -12.20 5.13
N SER A 138 7.59 -13.44 5.51
CA SER A 138 6.82 -14.35 4.64
C SER A 138 5.44 -13.79 4.33
N PHE A 139 4.74 -13.26 5.34
CA PHE A 139 3.45 -12.62 5.15
C PHE A 139 3.55 -11.40 4.21
N LEU A 140 4.55 -10.56 4.40
CA LEU A 140 4.72 -9.35 3.60
C LEU A 140 5.00 -9.72 2.13
N ASP A 141 5.86 -10.69 1.88
CA ASP A 141 6.16 -11.18 0.53
C ASP A 141 4.91 -11.72 -0.16
N ASP A 142 4.15 -12.59 0.52
CA ASP A 142 2.87 -13.12 0.03
C ASP A 142 1.84 -12.00 -0.25
N TYR A 143 1.78 -11.00 0.63
CA TYR A 143 0.86 -9.86 0.50
C TYR A 143 1.20 -9.01 -0.72
N LEU A 144 2.49 -8.68 -0.91
CA LEU A 144 2.96 -7.90 -2.06
C LEU A 144 2.82 -8.69 -3.37
N GLY A 145 3.06 -10.00 -3.34
CA GLY A 145 2.77 -10.90 -4.45
C GLY A 145 1.30 -10.86 -4.86
N TRP A 146 0.37 -10.91 -3.90
CA TRP A 146 -1.06 -10.77 -4.18
C TRP A 146 -1.42 -9.41 -4.84
N ILE A 147 -0.83 -8.30 -4.38
CA ILE A 147 -1.03 -6.99 -5.01
C ILE A 147 -0.60 -7.03 -6.47
N ASN A 148 0.55 -7.63 -6.77
CA ASN A 148 1.08 -7.76 -8.12
C ASN A 148 0.22 -8.67 -9.00
N ASP A 149 -0.19 -9.83 -8.49
CA ASP A 149 -1.04 -10.79 -9.20
C ASP A 149 -2.40 -10.17 -9.59
N CYS A 150 -2.93 -9.30 -8.74
CA CYS A 150 -4.18 -8.58 -8.99
C CYS A 150 -3.97 -7.26 -9.75
N ASN A 151 -2.72 -6.90 -10.08
CA ASN A 151 -2.33 -5.64 -10.73
C ASN A 151 -2.89 -4.39 -10.00
N HIS A 152 -2.86 -4.41 -8.67
CA HIS A 152 -3.34 -3.33 -7.82
C HIS A 152 -2.27 -2.27 -7.57
N GLN A 153 -2.71 -1.03 -7.37
CA GLN A 153 -1.88 0.01 -6.78
C GLN A 153 -1.95 -0.09 -5.26
N LEU A 154 -0.81 0.00 -4.56
CA LEU A 154 -0.76 -0.11 -3.10
C LEU A 154 -0.39 1.21 -2.43
N ILE A 155 -1.10 1.54 -1.35
CA ILE A 155 -0.70 2.56 -0.38
C ILE A 155 -0.78 1.90 0.98
N LEU A 156 0.38 1.47 1.48
CA LEU A 156 0.53 0.85 2.79
C LEU A 156 1.21 1.87 3.72
N GLY A 157 0.50 2.30 4.76
CA GLY A 157 1.06 3.12 5.84
C GLY A 157 1.19 2.30 7.11
N GLY A 158 2.21 2.51 7.93
CA GLY A 158 2.36 1.67 9.11
C GLY A 158 3.60 1.88 9.93
N ASP A 159 3.63 1.25 11.10
CA ASP A 159 4.81 1.15 11.96
C ASP A 159 5.31 -0.30 11.94
N LEU A 160 6.49 -0.51 11.35
CA LEU A 160 7.06 -1.85 11.21
C LEU A 160 7.98 -2.23 12.38
N ASN A 161 8.32 -1.29 13.27
CA ASN A 161 9.36 -1.47 14.28
C ASN A 161 10.67 -2.06 13.68
N ILE A 162 11.02 -1.63 12.46
CA ILE A 162 12.27 -1.98 11.75
C ILE A 162 12.93 -0.67 11.34
N ASP A 163 14.07 -0.34 11.95
CA ASP A 163 14.73 0.94 11.71
C ASP A 163 15.48 0.96 10.37
N LEU A 164 14.93 1.70 9.40
CA LEU A 164 15.49 1.83 8.06
C LEU A 164 16.72 2.74 7.98
N LEU A 165 17.05 3.50 9.04
CA LEU A 165 18.28 4.30 9.09
C LEU A 165 19.50 3.48 9.54
N THR A 166 19.29 2.25 10.01
CA THR A 166 20.36 1.38 10.48
C THR A 166 20.65 0.27 9.47
N ILE A 167 21.92 -0.11 9.34
CA ILE A 167 22.33 -1.27 8.55
C ILE A 167 22.20 -2.50 9.45
N ALA A 168 21.05 -3.16 9.37
CA ALA A 168 20.73 -4.39 10.11
C ALA A 168 20.23 -5.47 9.16
N SER A 169 20.37 -6.75 9.55
CA SER A 169 19.95 -7.89 8.73
C SER A 169 18.47 -7.80 8.34
N LEU A 170 17.60 -7.48 9.30
CA LEU A 170 16.15 -7.36 9.09
C LEU A 170 15.79 -6.16 8.20
N GLN A 171 16.49 -5.03 8.34
CA GLN A 171 16.33 -3.87 7.46
C GLN A 171 16.68 -4.25 6.01
N THR A 172 17.78 -4.98 5.82
CA THR A 172 18.21 -5.39 4.48
C THR A 172 17.24 -6.41 3.88
N GLU A 173 16.70 -7.33 4.69
CA GLU A 173 15.69 -8.29 4.28
C GLU A 173 14.40 -7.60 3.83
N LEU A 174 13.92 -6.62 4.61
CA LEU A 174 12.78 -5.77 4.25
C LEU A 174 13.02 -5.06 2.92
N CYS A 175 14.14 -4.34 2.77
CA CYS A 175 14.45 -3.65 1.51
C CYS A 175 14.50 -4.59 0.32
N ARG A 176 15.07 -5.80 0.46
CA ARG A 176 15.11 -6.80 -0.61
C ARG A 176 13.71 -7.27 -1.00
N CYS A 177 12.85 -7.60 -0.02
CA CYS A 177 11.47 -8.01 -0.25
C CYS A 177 10.67 -6.93 -0.98
N LEU A 178 10.82 -5.66 -0.58
CA LEU A 178 10.16 -4.56 -1.28
C LEU A 178 10.64 -4.45 -2.73
N MET A 179 11.97 -4.42 -2.95
CA MET A 179 12.55 -4.28 -4.28
C MET A 179 12.22 -5.45 -5.21
N SER A 180 12.27 -6.70 -4.71
CA SER A 180 11.96 -7.89 -5.51
C SER A 180 10.50 -7.91 -5.98
N ASN A 181 9.60 -7.29 -5.21
CA ASN A 181 8.20 -7.17 -5.56
C ASN A 181 7.86 -5.85 -6.28
N GLY A 182 8.81 -4.96 -6.55
CA GLY A 182 8.57 -3.69 -7.23
C GLY A 182 7.95 -2.59 -6.36
N PHE A 183 8.11 -2.68 -5.03
CA PHE A 183 7.65 -1.69 -4.05
C PHE A 183 8.83 -0.93 -3.45
N ARG A 184 8.54 0.23 -2.87
CA ARG A 184 9.52 1.01 -2.10
C ARG A 184 8.87 1.77 -0.96
N ASN A 185 9.64 2.07 0.08
CA ASN A 185 9.27 3.05 1.08
C ASN A 185 9.58 4.47 0.57
N VAL A 186 8.66 5.41 0.76
CA VAL A 186 8.81 6.82 0.33
C VAL A 186 9.15 7.79 1.46
N ILE A 187 9.32 7.30 2.69
CA ILE A 187 9.79 8.08 3.84
C ILE A 187 11.28 7.83 4.04
N ASN A 188 12.08 8.87 4.24
CA ASN A 188 13.55 8.78 4.19
C ASN A 188 14.27 9.41 5.40
N ALA A 189 13.56 9.73 6.47
CA ALA A 189 14.15 10.28 7.70
C ALA A 189 13.41 9.86 8.96
N ALA A 190 14.00 10.14 10.12
CA ALA A 190 13.53 9.64 11.40
C ALA A 190 12.09 10.10 11.70
N THR A 191 11.25 9.12 12.04
CA THR A 191 9.82 9.30 12.35
C THR A 191 9.55 9.18 13.84
N ARG A 192 10.35 8.41 14.58
CA ARG A 192 10.27 8.33 16.03
C ARG A 192 11.48 9.00 16.65
N VAL A 193 11.23 10.00 17.50
CA VAL A 193 12.27 10.76 18.20
C VAL A 193 12.03 10.65 19.70
N CYS A 194 12.94 9.99 20.42
CA CYS A 194 12.81 9.76 21.85
C CYS A 194 14.15 9.98 22.55
N GLY A 195 14.24 11.02 23.37
CA GLY A 195 15.47 11.39 24.07
C GLY A 195 16.61 11.65 23.10
N THR A 196 17.60 10.76 23.09
CA THR A 196 18.79 10.83 22.21
C THR A 196 18.70 9.92 20.98
N SER A 197 17.59 9.21 20.78
CA SER A 197 17.38 8.26 19.68
C SER A 197 16.46 8.84 18.62
N ALA A 198 16.79 8.63 17.35
CA ALA A 198 15.97 8.99 16.19
C ALA A 198 15.97 7.82 15.19
N THR A 199 14.80 7.22 14.95
CA THR A 199 14.66 5.99 14.14
C THR A 199 13.59 6.17 13.06
N LEU A 200 13.78 5.56 11.89
CA LEU A 200 12.76 5.49 10.83
C LEU A 200 12.07 4.13 10.89
N ILE A 201 10.93 4.08 11.57
CA ILE A 201 10.14 2.85 11.74
C ILE A 201 8.72 2.96 11.18
N ASP A 202 8.25 4.20 10.98
CA ASP A 202 6.98 4.49 10.33
C ASP A 202 7.21 4.67 8.82
N VAL A 203 6.45 3.95 8.00
CA VAL A 203 6.71 3.82 6.55
C VAL A 203 5.47 4.11 5.72
N PHE A 204 5.70 4.55 4.49
CA PHE A 204 4.72 4.47 3.42
C PHE A 204 5.29 3.64 2.27
N ILE A 205 4.74 2.45 2.05
CA ILE A 205 5.17 1.51 1.00
C ILE A 205 4.19 1.56 -0.17
N THR A 206 4.73 1.69 -1.39
CA THR A 206 3.91 1.80 -2.62
C THR A 206 4.65 1.31 -3.87
N ASN A 207 3.88 0.90 -4.87
CA ASN A 207 4.33 0.64 -6.25
C ASN A 207 3.96 1.78 -7.23
N ILE A 208 3.36 2.87 -6.75
CA ILE A 208 2.99 4.03 -7.57
C ILE A 208 4.26 4.82 -7.92
N ILE A 209 4.36 5.36 -9.14
CA ILE A 209 5.55 6.10 -9.61
C ILE A 209 5.74 7.46 -8.92
N ASP A 210 7.00 7.87 -8.69
CA ASP A 210 7.34 9.09 -7.93
C ASP A 210 6.77 10.38 -8.53
N SER A 211 6.62 10.46 -9.85
CA SER A 211 6.05 11.65 -10.53
C SER A 211 4.62 11.98 -10.09
N ASN A 212 3.91 10.99 -9.53
CA ASN A 212 2.56 11.11 -9.02
C ASN A 212 2.49 11.29 -7.50
N LEU A 213 3.64 11.29 -6.81
CA LEU A 213 3.70 11.25 -5.35
C LEU A 213 4.36 12.49 -4.76
N ARG A 214 3.91 12.85 -3.56
CA ARG A 214 4.61 13.74 -2.64
C ARG A 214 4.51 13.14 -1.25
N SER A 215 5.61 12.94 -0.56
CA SER A 215 5.62 12.41 0.81
C SER A 215 6.48 13.27 1.71
N GLY A 216 6.38 13.03 3.02
CA GLY A 216 7.22 13.70 4.00
C GLY A 216 6.81 13.40 5.42
N ILE A 217 7.49 14.09 6.34
CA ILE A 217 7.28 13.97 7.78
C ILE A 217 6.64 15.26 8.25
N VAL A 218 5.61 15.16 9.08
CA VAL A 218 4.99 16.32 9.71
C VAL A 218 5.64 16.51 11.08
N ILE A 219 6.11 17.72 11.37
CA ILE A 219 6.68 18.11 12.67
C ILE A 219 5.53 18.33 13.67
N ALA A 220 4.71 17.32 13.83
CA ALA A 220 3.60 17.25 14.76
C ALA A 220 3.41 15.79 15.16
N ALA A 221 3.04 15.57 16.41
CA ALA A 221 2.93 14.24 16.98
C ALA A 221 1.91 14.22 18.12
N ILE A 222 1.23 13.09 18.25
CA ILE A 222 0.41 12.74 19.42
C ILE A 222 1.13 11.76 20.36
N SER A 223 2.32 11.30 19.97
CA SER A 223 3.18 10.38 20.74
C SER A 223 4.65 10.72 20.48
N ASP A 224 5.60 9.84 20.82
CA ASP A 224 7.00 9.97 20.40
C ASP A 224 7.21 9.66 18.91
N HIS A 225 6.14 9.36 18.17
CA HIS A 225 6.13 9.22 16.72
C HIS A 225 5.57 10.48 16.05
N LEU A 226 6.35 11.06 15.15
CA LEU A 226 5.94 12.08 14.19
C LEU A 226 4.98 11.48 13.17
N LEU A 227 4.07 12.30 12.66
CA LEU A 227 3.20 11.88 11.58
C LEU A 227 3.98 11.79 10.27
N ILE A 228 3.56 10.90 9.41
CA ILE A 228 4.01 10.85 8.02
C ILE A 228 2.83 11.06 7.09
N PHE A 229 3.08 11.59 5.89
CA PHE A 229 2.05 11.76 4.89
C PHE A 229 2.52 11.32 3.51
N ILE A 230 1.57 10.95 2.67
CA ILE A 230 1.74 10.76 1.24
C ILE A 230 0.53 11.34 0.50
N VAL A 231 0.78 12.18 -0.49
CA VAL A 231 -0.21 12.72 -1.43
C VAL A 231 0.01 12.05 -2.77
N VAL A 232 -1.04 11.45 -3.32
CA VAL A 232 -0.99 10.72 -4.59
C VAL A 232 -1.96 11.34 -5.57
N LYS A 233 -1.46 11.70 -6.75
CA LYS A 233 -2.26 12.27 -7.84
C LYS A 233 -2.98 11.17 -8.63
N ASN A 234 -4.14 11.54 -9.19
CA ASN A 234 -4.92 10.74 -10.14
C ASN A 234 -5.41 9.39 -9.58
N LEU A 235 -5.65 9.29 -8.27
CA LEU A 235 -6.24 8.10 -7.66
C LEU A 235 -7.76 8.09 -7.63
N TYR A 236 -8.42 9.24 -7.82
CA TYR A 236 -9.87 9.26 -7.92
C TYR A 236 -10.29 8.41 -9.10
N THR A 237 -10.93 7.29 -8.79
CA THR A 237 -11.82 6.67 -9.77
C THR A 237 -13.05 7.56 -9.77
N THR A 238 -13.12 8.51 -10.71
CA THR A 238 -14.45 8.98 -11.15
C THR A 238 -15.29 7.73 -11.36
N PRO A 239 -16.58 7.70 -10.94
CA PRO A 239 -17.45 6.60 -11.32
C PRO A 239 -17.48 6.59 -12.84
N VAL A 240 -16.69 5.70 -13.42
CA VAL A 240 -16.56 5.61 -14.86
C VAL A 240 -17.84 4.96 -15.34
N THR A 241 -18.82 5.79 -15.68
CA THR A 241 -19.98 5.40 -16.51
C THR A 241 -19.57 5.13 -17.96
N GLN A 242 -18.28 5.05 -18.26
CA GLN A 242 -17.80 4.68 -19.57
C GLN A 242 -17.54 3.17 -19.58
N ASN A 243 -18.15 2.49 -20.53
CA ASN A 243 -17.79 1.15 -20.95
C ASN A 243 -16.33 1.16 -21.43
N ILE A 244 -15.37 1.18 -20.50
CA ILE A 244 -13.96 1.04 -20.84
C ILE A 244 -13.81 -0.38 -21.37
N PRO A 245 -13.37 -0.54 -22.63
CA PRO A 245 -13.05 -1.84 -23.17
C PRO A 245 -11.92 -2.45 -22.33
N ILE A 246 -12.18 -3.56 -21.64
CA ILE A 246 -11.14 -4.26 -20.87
C ILE A 246 -10.37 -5.14 -21.85
N ASN A 247 -9.06 -4.93 -21.96
CA ASN A 247 -8.18 -5.81 -22.72
C ASN A 247 -7.74 -6.95 -21.82
N ILE A 248 -8.24 -8.15 -22.07
CA ILE A 248 -7.80 -9.37 -21.38
C ILE A 248 -7.04 -10.26 -22.36
N ARG A 249 -6.18 -11.14 -21.84
CA ARG A 249 -5.65 -12.27 -22.60
C ARG A 249 -6.43 -13.51 -22.20
N ASP A 250 -7.08 -14.13 -23.16
CA ASP A 250 -7.87 -15.34 -22.95
C ASP A 250 -6.94 -16.55 -22.90
N ILE A 251 -6.35 -16.78 -21.72
CA ILE A 251 -5.48 -17.92 -21.43
C ILE A 251 -6.35 -19.08 -20.97
N ASN A 252 -6.60 -20.01 -21.88
CA ASN A 252 -7.31 -21.26 -21.62
C ASN A 252 -6.44 -22.47 -22.00
N ALA A 253 -6.94 -23.66 -21.70
CA ALA A 253 -6.22 -24.92 -21.94
C ALA A 253 -5.73 -25.09 -23.39
N ARG A 254 -6.51 -24.62 -24.37
CA ARG A 254 -6.14 -24.70 -25.79
C ARG A 254 -5.02 -23.73 -26.14
N SER A 255 -5.11 -22.46 -25.72
CA SER A 255 -4.04 -21.48 -25.97
C SER A 255 -2.74 -21.84 -25.25
N LEU A 256 -2.83 -22.45 -24.06
CA LEU A 256 -1.67 -22.96 -23.33
C LEU A 256 -0.98 -24.11 -24.06
N GLU A 257 -1.75 -25.03 -24.65
CA GLU A 257 -1.17 -26.12 -25.44
C GLU A 257 -0.47 -25.60 -26.70
N ILE A 258 -1.05 -24.62 -27.38
CA ILE A 258 -0.42 -23.95 -28.53
C ILE A 258 0.89 -23.27 -28.09
N PHE A 259 0.86 -22.54 -26.98
CA PHE A 259 2.06 -21.90 -26.43
C PHE A 259 3.16 -22.90 -26.09
N ARG A 260 2.80 -24.04 -25.48
CA ARG A 260 3.73 -25.12 -25.16
C ARG A 260 4.41 -25.66 -26.42
N LEU A 261 3.66 -25.94 -27.48
CA LEU A 261 4.19 -26.43 -28.75
C LEU A 261 5.13 -25.40 -29.40
N GLU A 262 4.76 -24.12 -29.42
CA GLU A 262 5.55 -23.06 -30.04
C GLU A 262 6.85 -22.77 -29.27
N ILE A 263 6.82 -22.78 -27.93
CA ILE A 263 8.03 -22.64 -27.09
C ILE A 263 8.97 -23.84 -27.28
N MET A 264 8.42 -25.06 -27.37
CA MET A 264 9.20 -26.27 -27.66
C MET A 264 9.85 -26.23 -29.05
N GLY A 265 9.18 -25.62 -30.03
CA GLY A 265 9.70 -25.43 -31.38
C GLY A 265 10.65 -24.24 -31.56
N THR A 266 10.81 -23.40 -30.53
CA THR A 266 11.66 -22.20 -30.61
C THR A 266 13.15 -22.57 -30.57
N TYR A 267 13.96 -21.95 -31.44
CA TYR A 267 15.41 -22.18 -31.49
C TYR A 267 16.16 -21.32 -30.46
N TRP A 268 16.68 -21.97 -29.42
CA TRP A 268 17.30 -21.33 -28.25
C TRP A 268 18.84 -21.32 -28.25
N SER A 269 19.49 -21.90 -29.26
CA SER A 269 20.96 -22.04 -29.22
C SER A 269 21.69 -20.69 -29.23
N GLU A 270 21.11 -19.68 -29.89
CA GLU A 270 21.62 -18.31 -29.93
C GLU A 270 21.75 -17.72 -28.51
N VAL A 271 20.73 -17.93 -27.66
CA VAL A 271 20.76 -17.50 -26.25
C VAL A 271 21.91 -18.17 -25.48
N ARG A 272 22.18 -19.46 -25.78
CA ARG A 272 23.21 -20.26 -25.10
C ARG A 272 24.63 -19.94 -25.55
N GLN A 273 24.79 -19.25 -26.68
CA GLN A 273 26.09 -18.88 -27.24
C GLN A 273 26.54 -17.47 -26.81
N ILE A 274 25.63 -16.68 -26.22
CA ILE A 274 25.93 -15.34 -25.72
C ILE A 274 26.64 -15.48 -24.36
N THR A 275 27.83 -14.88 -24.23
CA THR A 275 28.64 -14.90 -23.00
C THR A 275 28.23 -13.83 -21.99
N ASP A 276 27.63 -12.74 -22.46
CA ASP A 276 27.14 -11.65 -21.60
C ASP A 276 25.73 -11.98 -21.05
N PRO A 277 25.54 -12.00 -19.73
CA PRO A 277 24.28 -12.44 -19.13
C PRO A 277 23.10 -11.47 -19.38
N GLU A 278 23.35 -10.16 -19.48
CA GLU A 278 22.31 -9.17 -19.76
C GLU A 278 21.83 -9.30 -21.21
N ILE A 279 22.75 -9.42 -22.15
CA ILE A 279 22.42 -9.63 -23.57
C ILE A 279 21.73 -10.99 -23.79
N ALA A 280 22.15 -12.02 -23.06
CA ALA A 280 21.52 -13.33 -23.11
C ALA A 280 20.08 -13.28 -22.57
N TYR A 281 19.84 -12.53 -21.49
CA TYR A 281 18.51 -12.33 -20.92
C TYR A 281 17.60 -11.56 -21.89
N ASP A 282 18.07 -10.46 -22.46
CA ASP A 282 17.28 -9.67 -23.42
C ASP A 282 16.89 -10.50 -24.65
N CYS A 283 17.83 -11.28 -25.19
CA CYS A 283 17.58 -12.18 -26.32
C CYS A 283 16.58 -13.28 -25.97
N PHE A 284 16.69 -13.87 -24.77
CA PHE A 284 15.69 -14.82 -24.26
C PHE A 284 14.32 -14.18 -24.13
N TYR A 285 14.25 -13.02 -23.48
CA TYR A 285 13.00 -12.32 -23.17
C TYR A 285 12.27 -11.91 -24.43
N GLU A 286 12.96 -11.36 -25.43
CA GLU A 286 12.38 -10.99 -26.73
C GLU A 286 11.79 -12.21 -27.46
N LYS A 287 12.53 -13.33 -27.52
CA LYS A 287 12.04 -14.57 -28.14
C LYS A 287 10.83 -15.13 -27.40
N PHE A 288 10.89 -15.21 -26.07
CA PHE A 288 9.80 -15.68 -25.23
C PHE A 288 8.56 -14.80 -25.39
N LYS A 289 8.73 -13.48 -25.28
CA LYS A 289 7.66 -12.49 -25.38
C LYS A 289 6.99 -12.51 -26.75
N THR A 290 7.76 -12.66 -27.82
CA THR A 290 7.22 -12.81 -29.18
C THR A 290 6.29 -14.02 -29.28
N VAL A 291 6.68 -15.16 -28.74
CA VAL A 291 5.84 -16.37 -28.72
C VAL A 291 4.62 -16.16 -27.82
N TYR A 292 4.82 -15.57 -26.64
CA TYR A 292 3.77 -15.27 -25.67
C TYR A 292 2.69 -14.33 -26.23
N ASP A 293 3.09 -13.25 -26.90
CA ASP A 293 2.18 -12.26 -27.50
C ASP A 293 1.39 -12.83 -28.67
N ARG A 294 2.00 -13.74 -29.43
CA ARG A 294 1.32 -14.46 -30.52
C ARG A 294 0.31 -15.49 -29.99
N CYS A 295 0.62 -16.19 -28.91
CA CYS A 295 -0.26 -17.22 -28.33
C CYS A 295 -1.38 -16.64 -27.47
N PHE A 296 -1.15 -15.49 -26.85
CA PHE A 296 -2.11 -14.83 -25.95
C PHE A 296 -2.39 -13.40 -26.42
N PRO A 297 -2.99 -13.20 -27.60
CA PRO A 297 -3.32 -11.86 -28.09
C PRO A 297 -4.35 -11.20 -27.17
N TYR A 298 -4.28 -9.88 -27.04
CA TYR A 298 -5.29 -9.12 -26.32
C TYR A 298 -6.65 -9.24 -27.01
N LYS A 299 -7.69 -9.51 -26.21
CA LYS A 299 -9.10 -9.45 -26.58
C LYS A 299 -9.76 -8.34 -25.79
N THR A 300 -10.47 -7.49 -26.50
CA THR A 300 -11.25 -6.42 -25.90
C THR A 300 -12.65 -6.89 -25.55
N ILE A 301 -13.03 -6.87 -24.27
CA ILE A 301 -14.37 -7.24 -23.82
C ILE A 301 -15.13 -5.99 -23.37
N LYS A 302 -16.38 -5.87 -23.84
CA LYS A 302 -17.34 -4.87 -23.35
C LYS A 302 -18.19 -5.52 -22.26
N ARG A 303 -18.30 -4.87 -21.09
CA ARG A 303 -19.11 -5.36 -19.97
C ARG A 303 -20.59 -5.17 -20.32
N ALA A 304 -21.37 -6.25 -20.39
CA ALA A 304 -22.82 -6.15 -20.54
C ALA A 304 -23.43 -5.77 -19.17
N LEU A 305 -24.20 -4.68 -19.14
CA LEU A 305 -25.02 -4.33 -17.99
C LEU A 305 -26.20 -5.30 -17.94
N ASN A 306 -26.20 -6.22 -16.98
CA ASN A 306 -27.44 -6.93 -16.64
C ASN A 306 -28.35 -5.95 -15.90
N GLU A 307 -29.23 -5.29 -16.65
CA GLU A 307 -30.41 -4.64 -16.09
C GLU A 307 -31.27 -5.73 -15.43
N LYS A 308 -31.17 -5.86 -14.11
CA LYS A 308 -32.21 -6.56 -13.34
C LYS A 308 -33.46 -5.69 -13.38
N ASN A 309 -34.41 -6.05 -14.26
CA ASN A 309 -35.77 -5.56 -14.19
C ASN A 309 -36.36 -5.93 -12.80
N PRO A 310 -36.92 -4.98 -12.04
CA PRO A 310 -37.72 -5.31 -10.87
C PRO A 310 -39.08 -5.85 -11.36
N GLY A 311 -39.28 -7.14 -11.14
CA GLY A 311 -40.57 -7.82 -11.24
C GLY A 311 -41.01 -8.28 -9.86
#